data_AF-A0A7V6AMB8-F1
#
_entry.id   AF-A0A7V6AMB8-F1
#
_cell.length_a   1.000
_cell.length_b   1.000
_cell.length_c   1.000
_cell.angle_alpha   90.00
_cell.angle_beta   90.00
_cell.angle_gamma   90.00
#
_symmetry.space_group_name_H-M   'P 1'
#
loop_
_entity.id
_entity.type
_entity.pdbx_description
1 polymer ?
#
loop_
_entity_poly.entity_id
_entity_poly.type
_entity_poly.pdbx_seq_one_letter_code
_entity_poly.pdbx_strand_id
1 'polypeptide(L)' 'MEIVNAIGRRKAAIARIYVKGGNGTIQVNERPVEEYFPTLPLQHIVKQPLVV' A
#
# COMPACT_ATOMS: atom_id res chain seq x y z
N MET A 1 6.36 4.27 19.24
CA MET A 1 5.44 4.20 18.08
C MET A 1 5.52 2.80 17.53
N GLU A 2 4.42 2.07 17.60
CA GLU A 2 4.36 0.72 17.02
C GLU A 2 4.29 0.82 15.49
N ILE A 3 5.21 0.13 14.82
CA ILE A 3 5.21 -0.02 13.37
C ILE A 3 4.76 -1.45 13.11
N VAL A 4 3.62 -1.60 12.44
CA VAL A 4 3.12 -2.92 12.05
C VAL A 4 3.81 -3.32 10.75
N ASN A 5 4.56 -4.42 10.79
CA ASN A 5 5.20 -5.00 9.63
C ASN A 5 4.33 -6.14 9.06
N ALA A 6 4.07 -6.08 7.76
CA ALA A 6 3.29 -7.10 7.06
C ALA A 6 3.93 -7.49 5.74
N ILE A 7 3.59 -8.68 5.25
CA ILE A 7 4.08 -9.22 3.98
C ILE A 7 2.87 -9.55 3.10
N GLY A 8 2.86 -9.04 1.87
CA GLY A 8 1.90 -9.40 0.83
C GLY A 8 2.55 -10.32 -0.20
N ARG A 9 1.84 -11.37 -0.64
CA ARG A 9 2.30 -12.28 -1.70
C ARG A 9 1.16 -12.53 -2.68
N ARG A 10 1.43 -12.36 -3.99
CA ARG A 10 0.46 -12.66 -5.05
C ARG A 10 1.19 -13.11 -6.32
N LYS A 11 0.87 -14.30 -6.84
CA LYS A 11 1.60 -14.93 -7.96
C LYS A 11 3.11 -14.98 -7.62
N ALA A 12 3.96 -14.39 -8.47
CA ALA A 12 5.40 -14.25 -8.24
C ALA A 12 5.80 -12.96 -7.49
N ALA A 13 4.86 -12.07 -7.18
CA ALA A 13 5.15 -10.78 -6.56
C ALA A 13 5.12 -10.86 -5.02
N ILE A 14 6.08 -10.17 -4.39
CA ILE A 14 6.22 -10.05 -2.93
C ILE A 14 6.28 -8.56 -2.57
N ALA A 15 5.50 -8.13 -1.59
CA ALA A 15 5.50 -6.79 -1.04
C ALA A 15 5.81 -6.82 0.45
N ARG A 16 6.67 -5.90 0.91
CA ARG A 16 6.93 -5.67 2.34
C ARG A 16 6.30 -4.33 2.72
N ILE A 17 5.43 -4.37 3.74
CA ILE A 17 4.57 -3.26 4.11
C ILE A 17 4.92 -2.84 5.52
N TYR A 18 5.03 -1.52 5.72
CA TYR A 18 5.22 -0.90 7.02
C TYR A 18 4.07 0.06 7.25
N VAL A 19 3.22 -0.24 8.21
CA VAL A 19 2.08 0.60 8.58
C VAL A 19 2.40 1.31 9.89
N LYS A 20 2.17 2.62 9.90
CA LYS A 20 2.24 3.47 11.08
C LYS A 20 0.97 4.31 11.16
N GLY A 21 0.51 4.60 12.37
CA GLY A 21 -0.56 5.58 12.57
C GLY A 21 -0.14 6.96 12.02
N GLY A 22 -0.99 7.58 11.20
CA GLY A 22 -0.68 8.85 10.56
C GLY A 22 -1.69 9.25 9.47
N ASN A 23 -1.27 10.15 8.57
CA ASN A 23 -2.14 10.86 7.62
C ASN A 23 -2.64 10.01 6.42
N GLY A 24 -2.54 8.69 6.47
CA GLY A 24 -3.00 7.80 5.38
C GLY A 24 -2.22 7.91 4.08
N THR A 25 -1.03 8.52 4.08
CA THR A 25 -0.16 8.62 2.89
C THR A 25 0.45 7.26 2.57
N ILE A 26 0.24 6.77 1.33
CA ILE A 26 0.79 5.52 0.82
C ILE A 26 1.87 5.84 -0.20
N GLN A 27 3.08 5.31 0.01
CA GLN A 27 4.20 5.41 -0.93
C GLN A 27 4.70 4.01 -1.27
N VAL A 28 5.03 3.78 -2.55
CA VAL A 28 5.52 2.51 -3.07
C VAL A 28 6.85 2.77 -3.75
N ASN A 29 7.95 2.25 -3.19
CA ASN A 29 9.31 2.46 -3.70
C ASN A 29 9.60 3.94 -3.99
N GLU A 30 9.40 4.79 -2.98
CA GLU A 30 9.62 6.24 -3.01
C GLU A 30 8.72 7.04 -3.97
N ARG A 31 7.76 6.37 -4.62
CA ARG A 31 6.77 7.01 -5.50
C ARG A 31 5.39 7.08 -4.84
N PRO A 32 4.59 8.13 -5.13
CA PRO A 32 3.18 8.17 -4.75
C PRO A 32 2.40 6.99 -5.34
N VAL A 33 1.36 6.54 -4.64
CA VAL A 33 0.53 5.41 -5.09
C VAL A 33 -0.14 5.70 -6.45
N GLU A 34 -0.46 6.97 -6.72
CA GLU A 34 -1.05 7.44 -7.96
C GLU A 34 -0.08 7.32 -9.16
N GLU A 35 1.22 7.48 -8.93
CA GLU A 35 2.24 7.33 -9.97
C GLU A 35 2.59 5.86 -10.22
N TYR A 36 2.65 5.05 -9.16
CA TYR A 36 2.94 3.62 -9.28
C TYR A 36 1.77 2.84 -9.90
N PHE A 37 0.53 3.21 -9.55
CA PHE A 37 -0.70 2.63 -10.11
C PHE A 37 -1.49 3.70 -10.89
N PRO A 38 -1.24 3.85 -12.21
CA PRO A 38 -1.85 4.92 -13.00
C PRO A 38 -3.35 4.73 -13.24
N THR A 39 -3.89 3.53 -13.02
CA THR A 39 -5.30 3.22 -13.29
C THR A 39 -6.13 3.26 -12.01
N LEU A 40 -7.30 3.91 -12.09
CA LEU A 40 -8.22 4.04 -10.96
C LEU A 40 -8.62 2.69 -10.32
N PRO A 41 -8.94 1.63 -11.07
CA PRO A 41 -9.30 0.34 -10.47
C PRO A 41 -8.20 -0.23 -9.57
N LEU A 42 -6.93 -0.09 -9.95
CA LEU A 42 -5.80 -0.56 -9.13
C LEU A 42 -5.63 0.28 -7.86
N GLN A 43 -5.83 1.59 -7.94
CA GLN A 43 -5.81 2.47 -6.77
C GLN A 43 -6.92 2.12 -5.76
N HIS A 44 -8.12 1.81 -6.24
CA HIS A 44 -9.22 1.36 -5.39
C HIS A 44 -8.90 0.04 -4.67
N ILE A 45 -8.34 -0.94 -5.38
CA ILE A 45 -7.96 -2.24 -4.80
C ILE A 45 -6.92 -2.06 -3.68
N VAL A 46 -5.96 -1.16 -3.84
CA VAL A 46 -4.94 -0.89 -2.83
C VAL A 46 -5.53 -0.22 -1.58
N LYS A 47 -6.51 0.68 -1.76
CA LYS A 47 -7.13 1.43 -0.66
C LYS A 47 -8.23 0.65 0.08
N GLN A 48 -8.88 -0.31 -0.58
CA GLN A 48 -10.02 -1.07 -0.04
C GLN A 48 -9.79 -1.70 1.35
N PRO A 49 -8.64 -2.31 1.68
CA PRO A 49 -8.42 -2.93 2.99
C PRO A 49 -8.38 -1.94 4.16
N LEU A 50 -8.22 -0.64 3.89
CA LEU A 50 -8.10 0.41 4.90
C LEU A 50 -9.42 1.15 5.16
N VAL A 51 -10.49 0.82 4.42
CA VAL A 51 -11.79 1.50 4.48
C VAL A 51 -12.77 0.77 5.42
N VAL A 52 -12.38 -0.39 5.96
CA VAL A 52 -13.22 -1.23 6.84
C VAL A 52 -13.32 -0.64 8.25
#